data_AF-A0A496CQC8-F1
#
_entry.id   AF-A0A496CQC8-F1
#
_cell.length_a   1.000
_cell.length_b   1.000
_cell.length_c   1.000
_cell.angle_alpha   90.00
_cell.angle_beta   90.00
_cell.angle_gamma   90.00
#
_symmetry.space_group_name_H-M   'P 1'
#
loop_
_entity.id
_entity.type
_entity.pdbx_description
1 polymer ?
#
loop_
_entity_poly.entity_id
_entity_poly.type
_entity_poly.pdbx_seq_one_letter_code
_entity_poly.pdbx_strand_id
1 'polypeptide(L)'
;MDKELPKSKMTVKPGKLFVKLSKSQLPGQEPFFRGTLPNHPSLTLDDIAERAVRNRSSYSHGTLIASFNTMLEEIYGAIEDGFNVDFGLGRTELTVGGRFKTEFEKFDRERHAIRINLRPSPRLNQLADWFPAEVIQFFPNAPLPNEVSIHNDRYLNQEGREFCVIPAGYTLPLFIHGKRLKVMGDHPDVGIVIRQEEGEIKYFIEPRMVFINESPSLAFLPPEPLTPGRWVIEVWSQYNASYRLYKEPRMGMVTLTVSATTASGCGD
;
A
#
# COMPACT_ATOMS: atom_id res chain seq x y z
N MET A 1 -2.90 -7.39 25.25
CA MET A 1 -2.61 -6.96 23.88
C MET A 1 -2.20 -8.20 23.11
N ASP A 2 -2.48 -8.25 21.80
CA ASP A 2 -2.12 -9.42 20.98
C ASP A 2 -0.60 -9.62 20.91
N LYS A 3 -0.15 -10.86 21.14
CA LYS A 3 1.29 -11.19 21.26
C LYS A 3 1.88 -11.51 19.89
N GLU A 4 3.19 -11.36 19.76
CA GLU A 4 3.92 -11.78 18.56
C GLU A 4 3.67 -13.25 18.22
N LEU A 5 3.60 -13.54 16.92
CA LEU A 5 3.55 -14.91 16.43
C LEU A 5 4.97 -15.50 16.37
N PRO A 6 5.14 -16.80 16.62
CA PRO A 6 6.39 -17.49 16.27
C PRO A 6 6.70 -17.29 14.78
N LYS A 7 7.99 -17.11 14.42
CA LYS A 7 8.41 -16.91 13.01
C LYS A 7 7.91 -18.03 12.08
N SER A 8 7.80 -19.26 12.57
CA SER A 8 7.26 -20.40 11.81
C SER A 8 5.78 -20.23 11.40
N LYS A 9 5.02 -19.38 12.09
CA LYS A 9 3.62 -19.05 11.76
C LYS A 9 3.49 -17.83 10.85
N MET A 10 4.59 -17.15 10.53
CA MET A 10 4.62 -16.05 9.56
C MET A 10 4.81 -16.61 8.15
N THR A 11 3.76 -17.24 7.61
CA THR A 11 3.83 -17.99 6.36
C THR A 11 3.66 -17.12 5.11
N VAL A 12 3.06 -15.94 5.24
CA VAL A 12 2.82 -15.02 4.11
C VAL A 12 3.92 -13.96 4.11
N LYS A 13 4.85 -14.04 3.16
CA LYS A 13 5.86 -12.99 2.95
C LYS A 13 5.18 -11.78 2.30
N PRO A 14 5.21 -10.57 2.87
CA PRO A 14 4.64 -9.38 2.26
C PRO A 14 5.48 -8.93 1.07
N GLY A 15 4.86 -8.17 0.16
CA GLY A 15 5.58 -7.51 -0.92
C GLY A 15 6.53 -6.42 -0.38
N LYS A 16 7.55 -6.08 -1.16
CA LYS A 16 8.52 -5.07 -0.79
C LYS A 16 7.93 -3.67 -0.67
N LEU A 17 8.33 -2.95 0.37
CA LEU A 17 8.07 -1.53 0.53
C LEU A 17 9.19 -0.73 -0.13
N PHE A 18 8.83 0.22 -0.98
CA PHE A 18 9.80 1.06 -1.67
C PHE A 18 9.91 2.41 -0.98
N VAL A 19 11.09 2.73 -0.44
CA VAL A 19 11.32 3.94 0.34
C VAL A 19 11.88 5.03 -0.58
N LYS A 20 11.13 6.13 -0.69
CA LYS A 20 11.53 7.35 -1.42
C LYS A 20 12.36 8.25 -0.51
N LEU A 21 13.56 8.61 -0.96
CA LEU A 21 14.43 9.54 -0.23
C LEU A 21 14.27 10.98 -0.74
N SER A 22 13.78 11.87 0.11
CA SER A 22 13.78 13.31 -0.14
C SER A 22 14.91 14.00 0.63
N LYS A 23 15.70 14.84 -0.03
CA LYS A 23 16.74 15.64 0.61
C LYS A 23 16.10 16.66 1.56
N SER A 24 16.53 16.66 2.82
CA SER A 24 16.17 17.65 3.83
C SER A 24 17.35 18.56 4.09
N GLN A 25 17.10 19.86 4.12
CA GLN A 25 18.10 20.87 4.47
C GLN A 25 17.53 21.72 5.60
N LEU A 26 18.03 21.50 6.82
CA LEU A 26 17.74 22.36 7.96
C LEU A 26 18.88 23.37 8.11
N PRO A 27 18.60 24.66 8.36
CA PRO A 27 19.64 25.65 8.59
C PRO A 27 20.58 25.22 9.73
N GLY A 28 21.89 25.21 9.47
CA GLY A 28 22.91 24.85 10.47
C GLY A 28 23.16 23.35 10.68
N GLN A 29 22.54 22.47 9.87
CA GLN A 29 22.82 21.03 9.88
C GLN A 29 23.30 20.55 8.51
N GLU A 30 24.13 19.50 8.50
CA GLU A 30 24.50 18.83 7.27
C GLU A 30 23.26 18.27 6.56
N PRO A 31 23.22 18.27 5.21
CA PRO A 31 22.10 17.71 4.48
C PRO A 31 21.91 16.23 4.81
N PHE A 32 20.68 15.85 5.16
CA PHE A 32 20.30 14.45 5.38
C PHE A 32 19.12 14.08 4.48
N PHE A 33 18.88 12.78 4.30
CA PHE A 33 17.74 12.29 3.52
C PHE A 33 16.65 11.77 4.45
N ARG A 34 15.40 12.13 4.15
CA ARG A 34 14.21 11.60 4.81
C ARG A 34 13.56 10.54 3.93
N GLY A 35 13.33 9.36 4.49
CA GLY A 35 12.56 8.29 3.84
C GLY A 35 11.05 8.54 3.96
N THR A 36 10.33 8.28 2.87
CA THR A 36 8.87 8.30 2.81
C THR A 36 8.38 7.11 1.99
N LEU A 37 7.25 6.52 2.36
CA LEU A 37 6.59 5.52 1.54
C LEU A 37 5.68 6.20 0.50
N PRO A 38 5.55 5.65 -0.72
CA PRO A 38 4.48 6.02 -1.64
C PRO A 38 3.10 5.91 -0.99
N ASN A 39 2.10 6.55 -1.60
CA ASN A 39 0.73 6.41 -1.12
C ASN A 39 0.27 4.95 -1.28
N HIS A 40 -0.28 4.38 -0.22
CA HIS A 40 -0.92 3.06 -0.25
C HIS A 40 -2.44 3.24 -0.25
N PRO A 41 -3.20 2.39 -0.97
CA PRO A 41 -4.65 2.41 -0.88
C PRO A 41 -5.08 2.08 0.55
N SER A 42 -6.18 2.70 0.98
CA SER A 42 -6.79 2.44 2.28
C SER A 42 -7.98 1.50 2.09
N LEU A 43 -8.13 0.53 3.00
CA LEU A 43 -9.32 -0.31 3.09
C LEU A 43 -10.21 0.20 4.21
N THR A 44 -11.50 0.27 3.94
CA THR A 44 -12.57 0.63 4.89
C THR A 44 -13.03 -0.59 5.70
N LEU A 45 -13.87 -0.37 6.71
CA LEU A 45 -14.48 -1.45 7.47
C LEU A 45 -15.32 -2.38 6.56
N ASP A 46 -16.06 -1.82 5.61
CA ASP A 46 -16.81 -2.58 4.60
C ASP A 46 -15.89 -3.49 3.79
N ASP A 47 -14.77 -2.97 3.28
CA ASP A 47 -13.80 -3.76 2.49
C ASP A 47 -13.23 -4.94 3.31
N ILE A 48 -12.96 -4.71 4.59
CA ILE A 48 -12.46 -5.75 5.50
C ILE A 48 -13.55 -6.79 5.82
N ALA A 49 -14.80 -6.38 5.99
CA ALA A 49 -15.92 -7.28 6.22
C ALA A 49 -16.19 -8.16 4.98
N GLU A 50 -16.18 -7.58 3.78
CA GLU A 50 -16.28 -8.34 2.52
C GLU A 50 -15.14 -9.34 2.37
N ARG A 51 -13.91 -8.92 2.68
CA ARG A 51 -12.75 -9.81 2.68
C ARG A 51 -12.91 -10.98 3.65
N ALA A 52 -13.50 -10.76 4.83
CA ALA A 52 -13.76 -11.82 5.79
C ALA A 52 -14.81 -12.82 5.27
N VAL A 53 -15.91 -12.34 4.66
CA VAL A 53 -16.93 -13.20 4.03
C VAL A 53 -16.33 -14.03 2.90
N ARG A 54 -15.53 -13.41 2.03
CA ARG A 54 -14.81 -14.10 0.93
C ARG A 54 -13.90 -15.20 1.45
N ASN A 55 -13.27 -14.98 2.61
CA ASN A 55 -12.46 -15.97 3.30
C ASN A 55 -13.30 -16.97 4.13
N ARG A 56 -14.57 -17.18 3.76
CA ARG A 56 -15.50 -18.16 4.34
C ARG A 56 -15.81 -17.92 5.82
N SER A 57 -15.91 -16.65 6.22
CA SER A 57 -16.48 -16.28 7.53
C SER A 57 -17.89 -16.90 7.69
N SER A 58 -18.17 -17.42 8.89
CA SER A 58 -19.51 -17.89 9.28
C SER A 58 -20.50 -16.74 9.50
N TYR A 59 -20.00 -15.52 9.67
CA TYR A 59 -20.81 -14.32 9.90
C TYR A 59 -21.05 -13.57 8.59
N SER A 60 -22.27 -13.04 8.44
CA SER A 60 -22.61 -12.16 7.32
C SER A 60 -21.84 -10.84 7.38
N HIS A 61 -21.68 -10.20 6.23
CA HIS A 61 -21.08 -8.86 6.11
C HIS A 61 -21.72 -7.86 7.08
N GLY A 62 -23.05 -7.75 7.06
CA GLY A 62 -23.77 -6.83 7.95
C GLY A 62 -23.58 -7.14 9.44
N THR A 63 -23.51 -8.43 9.81
CA THR A 63 -23.26 -8.84 11.21
C THR A 63 -21.87 -8.42 11.67
N LEU A 64 -20.85 -8.58 10.82
CA LEU A 64 -19.47 -8.19 11.16
C LEU A 64 -19.39 -6.69 11.42
N ILE A 65 -19.97 -5.88 10.55
CA ILE A 65 -19.96 -4.41 10.68
C ILE A 65 -20.71 -3.98 11.95
N ALA A 66 -21.93 -4.48 12.15
CA ALA A 66 -22.74 -4.12 13.31
C ALA A 66 -22.05 -4.50 14.63
N SER A 67 -21.43 -5.68 14.68
CA SER A 67 -20.70 -6.15 15.88
C SER A 67 -19.48 -5.27 16.15
N PHE A 68 -18.72 -4.91 15.11
CA PHE A 68 -17.55 -4.04 15.26
C PHE A 68 -17.95 -2.65 15.74
N ASN A 69 -18.99 -2.05 15.16
CA ASN A 69 -19.48 -0.74 15.58
C ASN A 69 -20.00 -0.76 17.02
N THR A 70 -20.71 -1.81 17.43
CA THR A 70 -21.14 -1.98 18.83
C THR A 70 -19.94 -1.99 19.77
N MET A 71 -18.89 -2.74 19.44
CA MET A 71 -17.65 -2.76 20.23
C MET A 71 -16.95 -1.40 20.25
N LEU A 72 -16.98 -0.62 19.16
CA LEU A 72 -16.41 0.73 19.14
C LEU A 72 -17.13 1.66 20.12
N GLU A 73 -18.46 1.65 20.17
CA GLU A 73 -19.23 2.46 21.12
C GLU A 73 -18.90 2.09 22.58
N GLU A 74 -18.80 0.80 22.90
CA GLU A 74 -18.38 0.35 24.24
C GLU A 74 -16.95 0.77 24.60
N ILE A 75 -16.03 0.77 23.61
CA ILE A 75 -14.66 1.29 23.81
C ILE A 75 -14.69 2.79 24.11
N TYR A 76 -15.52 3.56 23.39
CA TYR A 76 -15.69 4.99 23.68
C TYR A 76 -16.23 5.21 25.10
N GLY A 77 -17.30 4.50 25.49
CA GLY A 77 -17.86 4.58 26.83
C GLY A 77 -16.85 4.26 27.93
N ALA A 78 -16.05 3.20 27.74
CA ALA A 78 -15.00 2.84 28.70
C ALA A 78 -13.91 3.94 28.84
N ILE A 79 -13.58 4.65 27.75
CA ILE A 79 -12.63 5.77 27.81
C ILE A 79 -13.24 6.98 28.51
N GLU A 80 -14.53 7.25 28.29
CA GLU A 80 -15.28 8.30 29.01
C GLU A 80 -15.30 8.04 30.54
N ASP A 81 -15.40 6.77 30.93
CA ASP A 81 -15.28 6.31 32.32
C ASP A 81 -13.84 6.38 32.87
N GLY A 82 -12.85 6.74 32.04
CA GLY A 82 -11.46 6.91 32.42
C GLY A 82 -10.60 5.64 32.33
N PHE A 83 -11.09 4.57 31.70
CA PHE A 83 -10.32 3.35 31.49
C PHE A 83 -9.40 3.43 30.27
N ASN A 84 -8.26 2.77 30.38
CA ASN A 84 -7.43 2.42 29.23
C ASN A 84 -7.89 1.07 28.68
N VAL A 85 -8.22 1.01 27.40
CA VAL A 85 -8.84 -0.15 26.76
C VAL A 85 -7.85 -0.86 25.85
N ASP A 86 -7.75 -2.18 26.02
CA ASP A 86 -6.98 -3.06 25.16
C ASP A 86 -7.94 -3.86 24.28
N PHE A 87 -7.90 -3.61 22.98
CA PHE A 87 -8.82 -4.20 22.00
C PHE A 87 -8.08 -5.13 21.02
N GLY A 88 -6.96 -5.71 21.46
CA GLY A 88 -6.19 -6.68 20.69
C GLY A 88 -5.20 -6.04 19.73
N LEU A 89 -5.68 -5.25 18.76
CA LEU A 89 -4.82 -4.57 17.77
C LEU A 89 -3.91 -3.51 18.39
N GLY A 90 -4.38 -2.89 19.48
CA GLY A 90 -3.64 -1.93 20.25
C GLY A 90 -4.32 -1.63 21.58
N ARG A 91 -3.73 -0.68 22.31
CA ARG A 91 -4.22 -0.22 23.61
C ARG A 91 -4.31 1.30 23.64
N THR A 92 -5.38 1.83 24.22
CA THR A 92 -5.52 3.26 24.50
C THR A 92 -4.79 3.65 25.78
N GLU A 93 -4.17 4.82 25.78
CA GLU A 93 -3.50 5.40 26.96
C GLU A 93 -3.88 6.87 27.10
N LEU A 94 -4.52 7.22 28.22
CA LEU A 94 -4.69 8.61 28.65
C LEU A 94 -3.39 9.13 29.25
N THR A 95 -2.88 10.23 28.67
CA THR A 95 -1.63 10.86 29.11
C THR A 95 -1.82 12.37 29.26
N VAL A 96 -1.00 13.00 30.10
CA VAL A 96 -1.00 14.46 30.26
C VAL A 96 0.13 15.05 29.43
N GLY A 97 -0.22 16.00 28.55
CA GLY A 97 0.71 16.86 27.85
C GLY A 97 0.75 18.25 28.48
N GLY A 98 1.88 18.95 28.31
CA GLY A 98 2.13 20.27 28.88
C GLY A 98 3.15 20.23 30.02
N ARG A 99 3.73 21.39 30.36
CA ARG A 99 4.74 21.50 31.42
C ARG A 99 4.15 22.18 32.65
N PHE A 100 4.26 21.49 33.77
CA PHE A 100 3.99 22.03 35.10
C PHE A 100 5.26 22.72 35.63
N LYS A 101 5.09 23.85 36.30
CA LYS A 101 6.14 24.67 36.90
C LYS A 101 6.36 24.32 38.37
N THR A 102 5.33 23.85 39.06
CA THR A 102 5.40 23.45 40.48
C THR A 102 4.61 22.16 40.72
N GLU A 103 4.92 21.47 41.83
CA GLU A 103 4.27 20.21 42.21
C GLU A 103 2.79 20.38 42.65
N PHE A 104 2.38 21.60 43.01
CA PHE A 104 1.03 21.93 43.44
C PHE A 104 0.21 22.67 42.38
N GLU A 105 0.74 22.84 41.17
CA GLU A 105 0.07 23.56 40.10
C GLU A 105 -1.21 22.82 39.67
N LYS A 106 -2.33 23.55 39.62
CA LYS A 106 -3.61 23.00 39.14
C LYS A 106 -3.56 22.74 37.64
N PHE A 107 -4.42 21.83 37.19
CA PHE A 107 -4.60 21.60 35.76
C PHE A 107 -5.20 22.85 35.09
N ASP A 108 -4.56 23.31 34.02
CA ASP A 108 -4.93 24.49 33.24
C ASP A 108 -5.10 24.04 31.79
N ARG A 109 -6.30 24.17 31.21
CA ARG A 109 -6.58 23.73 29.84
C ARG A 109 -5.95 24.59 28.76
N GLU A 110 -5.45 25.78 29.09
CA GLU A 110 -4.68 26.61 28.14
C GLU A 110 -3.23 26.13 28.00
N ARG A 111 -2.69 25.46 29.03
CA ARG A 111 -1.29 25.02 29.09
C ARG A 111 -1.10 23.51 29.09
N HIS A 112 -2.09 22.77 29.58
CA HIS A 112 -2.07 21.33 29.76
C HIS A 112 -3.21 20.70 28.95
N ALA A 113 -2.98 19.49 28.45
CA ALA A 113 -3.95 18.75 27.65
C ALA A 113 -3.97 17.28 28.06
N ILE A 114 -5.15 16.68 28.10
CA ILE A 114 -5.29 15.22 28.14
C ILE A 114 -5.18 14.71 26.70
N ARG A 115 -4.30 13.74 26.47
CA ARG A 115 -4.05 13.13 25.17
C ARG A 115 -4.37 11.65 25.22
N ILE A 116 -5.13 11.18 24.25
CA ILE A 116 -5.35 9.76 23.99
C ILE A 116 -4.26 9.31 23.02
N ASN A 117 -3.42 8.37 23.45
CA ASN A 117 -2.46 7.71 22.58
C ASN A 117 -2.95 6.30 22.26
N LEU A 118 -2.68 5.85 21.04
CA LEU A 118 -2.88 4.46 20.67
C LEU A 118 -1.52 3.76 20.56
N ARG A 119 -1.33 2.70 21.34
CA ARG A 119 -0.14 1.84 21.31
C ARG A 119 -0.42 0.61 20.46
N PRO A 120 0.30 0.42 19.34
CA PRO A 120 0.21 -0.82 18.56
C PRO A 120 0.54 -2.04 19.41
N SER A 121 -0.16 -3.15 19.17
CA SER A 121 0.17 -4.44 19.78
C SER A 121 1.53 -4.96 19.29
N PRO A 122 2.22 -5.80 20.08
CA PRO A 122 3.44 -6.49 19.64
C PRO A 122 3.29 -7.19 18.28
N ARG A 123 2.15 -7.87 18.04
CA ARG A 123 1.89 -8.53 16.76
C ARG A 123 1.79 -7.54 15.59
N LEU A 124 1.20 -6.36 15.79
CA LEU A 124 1.13 -5.34 14.75
C LEU A 124 2.52 -4.77 14.45
N ASN A 125 3.35 -4.52 15.47
CA ASN A 125 4.74 -4.10 15.27
C ASN A 125 5.58 -5.15 14.56
N GLN A 126 5.37 -6.44 14.85
CA GLN A 126 6.04 -7.55 14.17
C GLN A 126 5.83 -7.54 12.65
N LEU A 127 4.69 -7.04 12.16
CA LEU A 127 4.46 -6.92 10.72
C LEU A 127 5.40 -5.88 10.08
N ALA A 128 5.76 -4.80 10.78
CA ALA A 128 6.67 -3.80 10.26
C ALA A 128 8.06 -4.39 9.95
N ASP A 129 8.57 -5.26 10.85
CA ASP A 129 9.85 -5.96 10.67
C ASP A 129 9.79 -7.03 9.55
N TRP A 130 8.59 -7.44 9.17
CA TRP A 130 8.37 -8.48 8.17
C TRP A 130 8.38 -7.95 6.73
N PHE A 131 8.15 -6.64 6.53
CA PHE A 131 8.21 -6.03 5.22
C PHE A 131 9.67 -5.89 4.75
N PRO A 132 10.07 -6.52 3.62
CA PRO A 132 11.33 -6.16 3.00
C PRO A 132 11.24 -4.72 2.46
N ALA A 133 12.35 -3.99 2.50
CA ALA A 133 12.39 -2.60 2.03
C ALA A 133 13.51 -2.38 1.00
N GLU A 134 13.25 -1.55 -0.01
CA GLU A 134 14.22 -1.13 -1.02
C GLU A 134 14.18 0.39 -1.18
N VAL A 135 15.35 1.01 -1.16
CA VAL A 135 15.48 2.46 -1.38
C VAL A 135 15.38 2.72 -2.87
N ILE A 136 14.52 3.67 -3.25
CA ILE A 136 14.32 4.09 -4.64
C ILE A 136 14.55 5.58 -4.79
N GLN A 137 14.93 5.97 -6.00
CA GLN A 137 15.11 7.38 -6.34
C GLN A 137 13.77 8.12 -6.24
N PHE A 138 13.79 9.26 -5.55
CA PHE A 138 12.62 10.12 -5.47
C PHE A 138 12.51 11.02 -6.70
N PHE A 139 11.37 10.93 -7.37
CA PHE A 139 11.00 11.84 -8.43
C PHE A 139 9.77 12.65 -8.01
N PRO A 140 9.86 13.99 -7.85
CA PRO A 140 8.67 14.80 -7.62
C PRO A 140 7.76 14.66 -8.84
N ASN A 141 6.44 14.72 -8.65
CA ASN A 141 5.46 14.60 -9.73
C ASN A 141 5.64 13.40 -10.70
N ALA A 142 6.20 12.29 -10.22
CA ALA A 142 6.34 11.07 -11.00
C ALA A 142 4.98 10.45 -11.37
N PRO A 143 4.96 9.52 -12.34
CA PRO A 143 3.86 8.57 -12.51
C PRO A 143 3.48 7.93 -11.17
N LEU A 144 2.19 7.72 -10.95
CA LEU A 144 1.64 7.07 -9.76
C LEU A 144 0.79 5.88 -10.20
N PRO A 145 1.40 4.80 -10.70
CA PRO A 145 0.68 3.55 -10.90
C PRO A 145 0.21 3.04 -9.54
N ASN A 146 -1.02 2.58 -9.49
CA ASN A 146 -1.68 2.14 -8.26
C ASN A 146 -2.10 0.68 -8.35
N GLU A 147 -2.56 0.27 -9.52
CA GLU A 147 -3.14 -1.04 -9.75
C GLU A 147 -2.63 -1.61 -11.07
N VAL A 148 -2.39 -2.93 -11.09
CA VAL A 148 -2.22 -3.72 -12.32
C VAL A 148 -3.34 -4.73 -12.38
N SER A 149 -3.96 -4.88 -13.55
CA SER A 149 -5.15 -5.73 -13.72
C SER A 149 -5.21 -6.33 -15.12
N ILE A 150 -5.99 -7.41 -15.25
CA ILE A 150 -6.44 -7.95 -16.54
C ILE A 150 -7.67 -7.21 -17.10
N HIS A 151 -8.20 -6.25 -16.34
CA HIS A 151 -9.40 -5.50 -16.67
C HIS A 151 -9.11 -4.01 -16.97
N ASN A 152 -9.82 -3.47 -17.97
CA ASN A 152 -9.68 -2.07 -18.39
C ASN A 152 -10.39 -1.07 -17.46
N ASP A 153 -11.29 -1.54 -16.59
CA ASP A 153 -11.89 -0.73 -15.55
C ASP A 153 -11.08 -0.82 -14.25
N ARG A 154 -11.13 0.24 -13.44
CA ARG A 154 -10.45 0.29 -12.14
C ARG A 154 -11.01 -0.75 -11.18
N TYR A 155 -10.18 -1.23 -10.27
CA TYR A 155 -10.63 -2.05 -9.16
C TYR A 155 -11.64 -1.30 -8.28
N LEU A 156 -12.84 -1.86 -8.17
CA LEU A 156 -13.96 -1.36 -7.38
C LEU A 156 -14.47 -2.42 -6.39
N ASN A 157 -13.57 -3.27 -5.83
CA ASN A 157 -13.93 -4.39 -4.95
C ASN A 157 -14.97 -5.38 -5.53
N GLN A 158 -15.05 -5.49 -6.86
CA GLN A 158 -16.01 -6.38 -7.51
C GLN A 158 -15.69 -7.86 -7.23
N GLU A 159 -16.74 -8.69 -7.18
CA GLU A 159 -16.62 -10.14 -6.97
C GLU A 159 -15.68 -10.80 -7.99
N GLY A 160 -14.87 -11.75 -7.52
CA GLY A 160 -13.93 -12.51 -8.35
C GLY A 160 -12.66 -11.77 -8.77
N ARG A 161 -12.47 -10.50 -8.38
CA ARG A 161 -11.24 -9.74 -8.65
C ARG A 161 -10.38 -9.62 -7.39
N GLU A 162 -9.08 -9.82 -7.57
CA GLU A 162 -8.07 -9.60 -6.54
C GLU A 162 -7.18 -8.41 -6.93
N PHE A 163 -6.88 -7.54 -5.96
CA PHE A 163 -6.12 -6.33 -6.20
C PHE A 163 -4.66 -6.66 -6.55
N CYS A 164 -4.21 -6.23 -7.74
CA CYS A 164 -2.87 -6.50 -8.26
C CYS A 164 -2.51 -7.99 -8.31
N VAL A 165 -3.50 -8.86 -8.59
CA VAL A 165 -3.25 -10.29 -8.83
C VAL A 165 -3.71 -10.66 -10.23
N ILE A 166 -2.86 -11.37 -10.97
CA ILE A 166 -3.19 -11.90 -12.30
C ILE A 166 -2.96 -13.41 -12.34
N PRO A 167 -3.72 -14.17 -13.15
CA PRO A 167 -3.49 -15.61 -13.28
C PRO A 167 -2.19 -15.92 -14.03
N ALA A 168 -1.48 -16.96 -13.64
CA ALA A 168 -0.35 -17.48 -14.41
C ALA A 168 -0.79 -17.94 -15.81
N GLY A 169 0.09 -17.74 -16.80
CA GLY A 169 -0.19 -18.10 -18.18
C GLY A 169 -1.14 -17.14 -18.92
N TYR A 170 -1.49 -16.00 -18.31
CA TYR A 170 -2.27 -14.96 -18.97
C TYR A 170 -1.49 -14.35 -20.16
N THR A 171 -2.11 -14.35 -21.34
CA THR A 171 -1.49 -13.96 -22.64
C THR A 171 -2.13 -12.74 -23.28
N LEU A 172 -3.11 -12.11 -22.62
CA LEU A 172 -3.82 -10.94 -23.14
C LEU A 172 -3.21 -9.64 -22.56
N PRO A 173 -3.63 -8.45 -23.04
CA PRO A 173 -3.12 -7.19 -22.51
C PRO A 173 -3.34 -7.03 -21.00
N LEU A 174 -2.36 -6.40 -20.35
CA LEU A 174 -2.43 -5.93 -18.97
C LEU A 174 -2.76 -4.45 -18.95
N PHE A 175 -3.45 -4.03 -17.90
CA PHE A 175 -3.85 -2.65 -17.66
C PHE A 175 -3.18 -2.13 -16.39
N ILE A 176 -2.69 -0.87 -16.44
CA ILE A 176 -2.20 -0.16 -15.26
C ILE A 176 -3.13 1.03 -15.01
N HIS A 177 -3.69 1.12 -13.80
CA HIS A 177 -4.51 2.25 -13.39
C HIS A 177 -3.80 3.11 -12.36
N GLY A 178 -3.99 4.43 -12.45
CA GLY A 178 -3.29 5.36 -11.58
C GLY A 178 -3.48 6.82 -11.95
N LYS A 179 -2.43 7.63 -11.70
CA LYS A 179 -2.38 9.05 -12.03
C LYS A 179 -1.06 9.38 -12.73
N ARG A 180 -1.11 10.27 -13.73
CA ARG A 180 0.07 10.76 -14.47
C ARG A 180 0.87 9.64 -15.13
N LEU A 181 0.17 8.64 -15.67
CA LEU A 181 0.81 7.44 -16.22
C LEU A 181 1.31 7.59 -17.65
N LYS A 182 0.79 8.58 -18.39
CA LYS A 182 1.07 8.76 -19.81
C LYS A 182 2.57 8.63 -20.10
N VAL A 183 2.93 7.67 -20.93
CA VAL A 183 4.29 7.37 -21.36
C VAL A 183 4.62 8.27 -22.54
N MET A 184 5.41 9.30 -22.29
CA MET A 184 5.83 10.29 -23.27
C MET A 184 7.28 10.73 -23.04
N GLY A 185 8.00 10.97 -24.13
CA GLY A 185 9.40 11.38 -24.12
C GLY A 185 10.22 10.72 -25.23
N ASP A 186 11.43 11.21 -25.43
CA ASP A 186 12.43 10.71 -26.40
C ASP A 186 13.63 10.03 -25.72
N HIS A 187 13.73 10.15 -24.39
CA HIS A 187 14.79 9.49 -23.63
C HIS A 187 14.66 7.95 -23.75
N PRO A 188 15.76 7.19 -23.95
CA PRO A 188 15.72 5.74 -24.18
C PRO A 188 15.06 4.94 -23.05
N ASP A 189 15.14 5.43 -21.82
CA ASP A 189 14.50 4.79 -20.66
C ASP A 189 12.97 4.99 -20.59
N VAL A 190 12.37 5.84 -21.45
CA VAL A 190 10.92 6.07 -21.45
C VAL A 190 10.19 4.82 -21.95
N GLY A 191 9.34 4.26 -21.11
CA GLY A 191 8.65 3.00 -21.37
C GLY A 191 8.10 2.37 -20.10
N ILE A 192 7.74 1.09 -20.20
CA ILE A 192 7.31 0.28 -19.05
C ILE A 192 8.35 -0.82 -18.83
N VAL A 193 8.87 -0.93 -17.61
CA VAL A 193 9.75 -2.03 -17.20
C VAL A 193 8.96 -3.01 -16.36
N ILE A 194 9.06 -4.29 -16.67
CA ILE A 194 8.46 -5.38 -15.88
C ILE A 194 9.61 -6.23 -15.38
N ARG A 195 9.77 -6.37 -14.06
CA ARG A 195 10.85 -7.18 -13.49
C ARG A 195 10.35 -8.11 -12.41
N GLN A 196 10.92 -9.30 -12.35
CA GLN A 196 10.65 -10.23 -11.27
C GLN A 196 11.27 -9.70 -9.97
N GLU A 197 10.57 -9.83 -8.85
CA GLU A 197 11.08 -9.33 -7.56
C GLU A 197 12.22 -10.18 -7.01
N GLU A 198 12.12 -11.50 -7.19
CA GLU A 198 13.05 -12.52 -6.67
C GLU A 198 13.68 -13.33 -7.83
N GLY A 199 14.11 -12.65 -8.89
CA GLY A 199 14.74 -13.27 -10.06
C GLY A 199 15.46 -12.26 -10.96
N GLU A 200 15.95 -12.72 -12.10
CA GLU A 200 16.70 -11.90 -13.07
C GLU A 200 15.86 -11.48 -14.29
N ILE A 201 14.61 -11.96 -14.39
CA ILE A 201 13.76 -11.68 -15.55
C ILE A 201 13.36 -10.20 -15.55
N LYS A 202 13.67 -9.52 -16.65
CA LYS A 202 13.33 -8.12 -16.90
C LYS A 202 12.88 -7.95 -18.36
N TYR A 203 11.73 -7.32 -18.55
CA TYR A 203 11.19 -6.93 -19.83
C TYR A 203 11.10 -5.40 -19.92
N PHE A 204 11.30 -4.87 -21.13
CA PHE A 204 11.09 -3.47 -21.45
C PHE A 204 10.05 -3.36 -22.56
N ILE A 205 9.01 -2.56 -22.31
CA ILE A 205 7.94 -2.26 -23.25
C ILE A 205 8.17 -0.85 -23.77
N GLU A 206 8.50 -0.76 -25.05
CA GLU A 206 8.69 0.53 -25.71
C GLU A 206 7.37 1.31 -25.79
N PRO A 207 7.40 2.66 -25.80
CA PRO A 207 6.20 3.49 -25.84
C PRO A 207 5.25 3.18 -27.01
N ARG A 208 5.78 2.77 -28.16
CA ARG A 208 4.98 2.37 -29.33
C ARG A 208 4.19 1.07 -29.16
N MET A 209 4.55 0.25 -28.17
CA MET A 209 3.90 -1.02 -27.84
C MET A 209 2.81 -0.84 -26.77
N VAL A 210 2.55 0.41 -26.33
CA VAL A 210 1.51 0.75 -25.37
C VAL A 210 0.23 1.14 -26.13
N PHE A 211 -0.77 0.26 -26.11
CA PHE A 211 -2.01 0.39 -26.88
C PHE A 211 -2.93 1.50 -26.36
N ILE A 212 -3.04 1.62 -25.03
CA ILE A 212 -3.76 2.72 -24.36
C ILE A 212 -2.71 3.50 -23.61
N ASN A 213 -2.55 4.79 -23.93
CA ASN A 213 -1.52 5.65 -23.36
C ASN A 213 -2.13 6.94 -22.80
N GLU A 214 -2.91 6.80 -21.74
CA GLU A 214 -3.62 7.90 -21.11
C GLU A 214 -3.09 8.19 -19.70
N SER A 215 -3.31 9.42 -19.22
CA SER A 215 -2.88 9.82 -17.88
C SER A 215 -3.44 8.94 -16.74
N PRO A 216 -4.72 8.51 -16.77
CA PRO A 216 -5.26 7.62 -15.74
C PRO A 216 -5.07 6.11 -15.98
N SER A 217 -4.73 5.69 -17.21
CA SER A 217 -4.72 4.28 -17.59
C SER A 217 -3.74 3.98 -18.72
N LEU A 218 -3.01 2.86 -18.59
CA LEU A 218 -2.16 2.29 -19.63
C LEU A 218 -2.62 0.87 -19.99
N ALA A 219 -2.44 0.45 -21.25
CA ALA A 219 -2.59 -0.93 -21.67
C ALA A 219 -1.44 -1.38 -22.56
N PHE A 220 -0.90 -2.56 -22.32
CA PHE A 220 0.23 -3.12 -23.07
C PHE A 220 0.21 -4.66 -22.99
N LEU A 221 1.00 -5.31 -23.83
CA LEU A 221 1.20 -6.75 -23.81
C LEU A 221 2.60 -7.08 -23.27
N PRO A 222 2.74 -7.92 -22.22
CA PRO A 222 4.03 -8.49 -21.86
C PRO A 222 4.61 -9.30 -23.03
N PRO A 223 5.95 -9.37 -23.22
CA PRO A 223 6.54 -10.14 -24.32
C PRO A 223 6.23 -11.63 -24.22
N GLU A 224 6.15 -12.14 -22.99
CA GLU A 224 5.84 -13.52 -22.66
C GLU A 224 4.93 -13.56 -21.42
N PRO A 225 4.14 -14.63 -21.21
CA PRO A 225 3.35 -14.80 -20.00
C PRO A 225 4.22 -14.77 -18.75
N LEU A 226 3.84 -13.94 -17.77
CA LEU A 226 4.59 -13.82 -16.53
C LEU A 226 4.51 -15.12 -15.72
N THR A 227 5.64 -15.57 -15.19
CA THR A 227 5.70 -16.77 -14.34
C THR A 227 5.09 -16.50 -12.97
N PRO A 228 4.58 -17.53 -12.26
CA PRO A 228 4.10 -17.39 -10.89
C PRO A 228 5.12 -16.70 -9.97
N GLY A 229 4.63 -15.86 -9.06
CA GLY A 229 5.47 -15.11 -8.13
C GLY A 229 5.20 -13.61 -8.16
N ARG A 230 6.09 -12.83 -7.56
CA ARG A 230 5.93 -11.37 -7.45
C ARG A 230 6.74 -10.63 -8.50
N TRP A 231 6.13 -9.57 -9.02
CA TRP A 231 6.67 -8.72 -10.06
C TRP A 231 6.51 -7.26 -9.68
N VAL A 232 7.42 -6.43 -10.19
CA VAL A 232 7.40 -4.98 -10.08
C VAL A 232 7.26 -4.41 -11.48
N ILE A 233 6.29 -3.52 -11.67
CA ILE A 233 6.14 -2.74 -12.89
C ILE A 233 6.55 -1.31 -12.61
N GLU A 234 7.46 -0.79 -13.42
CA GLU A 234 7.94 0.60 -13.38
C GLU A 234 7.46 1.33 -14.63
N VAL A 235 6.89 2.52 -14.44
CA VAL A 235 6.46 3.42 -15.50
C VAL A 235 7.45 4.58 -15.54
N TRP A 236 8.23 4.65 -16.61
CA TRP A 236 9.23 5.68 -16.85
C TRP A 236 8.72 6.68 -17.88
N SER A 237 8.64 7.96 -17.51
CA SER A 237 8.19 8.98 -18.45
C SER A 237 8.75 10.37 -18.17
N GLN A 238 8.97 11.15 -19.24
CA GLN A 238 9.21 12.59 -19.19
C GLN A 238 7.91 13.41 -19.17
N TYR A 239 6.73 12.78 -19.15
CA TYR A 239 5.43 13.45 -19.19
C TYR A 239 5.24 14.42 -18.02
N ASN A 240 4.63 15.56 -18.35
CA ASN A 240 4.16 16.58 -17.42
C ASN A 240 2.78 17.03 -17.89
N ALA A 241 1.88 17.37 -16.96
CA ALA A 241 0.53 17.83 -17.28
C ALA A 241 0.50 19.11 -18.15
N SER A 242 1.55 19.94 -18.10
CA SER A 242 1.71 21.09 -18.99
C SER A 242 2.26 20.75 -20.38
N TYR A 243 2.49 19.46 -20.66
CA TYR A 243 3.13 18.93 -21.88
C TYR A 243 4.56 19.43 -22.15
N ARG A 244 5.17 20.14 -21.19
CA ARG A 244 6.61 20.42 -21.19
C ARG A 244 7.34 19.25 -20.58
N LEU A 245 8.01 18.47 -21.42
CA LEU A 245 8.74 17.28 -21.01
C LEU A 245 9.80 17.61 -19.96
N TYR A 246 9.94 16.72 -18.98
CA TYR A 246 11.08 16.77 -18.06
C TYR A 246 12.36 16.40 -18.80
N LYS A 247 13.49 17.00 -18.37
CA LYS A 247 14.81 16.68 -18.95
C LYS A 247 15.14 15.20 -18.77
N GLU A 248 15.06 14.74 -17.53
CA GLU A 248 15.23 13.33 -17.15
C GLU A 248 13.87 12.65 -16.97
N PRO A 249 13.73 11.37 -17.36
CA PRO A 249 12.52 10.62 -17.11
C PRO A 249 12.31 10.44 -15.60
N ARG A 250 11.03 10.37 -15.21
CA ARG A 250 10.59 10.14 -13.84
C ARG A 250 9.92 8.78 -13.76
N MET A 251 10.18 8.08 -12.67
CA MET A 251 9.69 6.72 -12.46
C MET A 251 8.66 6.64 -11.34
N GLY A 252 7.56 5.95 -11.62
CA GLY A 252 6.63 5.40 -10.63
C GLY A 252 6.57 3.88 -10.74
N MET A 253 6.13 3.20 -9.68
CA MET A 253 6.06 1.73 -9.69
C MET A 253 4.86 1.18 -8.93
N VAL A 254 4.48 -0.04 -9.28
CA VAL A 254 3.43 -0.82 -8.64
C VAL A 254 3.85 -2.30 -8.60
N THR A 255 3.47 -3.01 -7.55
CA THR A 255 3.72 -4.45 -7.43
C THR A 255 2.50 -5.23 -7.88
N LEU A 256 2.73 -6.43 -8.42
CA LEU A 256 1.68 -7.40 -8.67
C LEU A 256 2.13 -8.81 -8.29
N THR A 257 1.15 -9.68 -8.07
CA THR A 257 1.35 -11.11 -7.84
C THR A 257 0.77 -11.88 -9.02
N VAL A 258 1.55 -12.79 -9.57
CA VAL A 258 1.06 -13.78 -10.52
C VAL A 258 0.72 -15.03 -9.72
N SER A 259 -0.56 -15.37 -9.64
CA SER A 259 -1.01 -16.54 -8.90
C SER A 259 -0.54 -17.81 -9.60
N ALA A 260 0.08 -18.73 -8.86
CA ALA A 260 0.26 -20.09 -9.35
C ALA A 260 -1.13 -20.67 -9.52
N THR A 261 -1.49 -21.07 -10.74
CA THR A 261 -2.79 -21.70 -11.02
C THR A 261 -2.92 -22.93 -10.12
N THR A 262 -3.64 -22.83 -9.01
CA THR A 262 -4.22 -24.01 -8.39
C THR A 262 -5.38 -24.40 -9.26
N ALA A 263 -5.18 -25.40 -10.12
CA ALA A 263 -6.29 -26.17 -10.65
C ALA A 263 -7.00 -26.83 -9.45
N SER A 264 -7.98 -26.13 -8.90
CA SER A 264 -9.02 -26.68 -8.04
C SER A 264 -10.34 -26.07 -8.53
N GLY A 265 -11.33 -26.79 -9.02
CA GLY A 265 -11.48 -28.22 -9.22
C GLY A 265 -12.67 -28.45 -10.15
N CYS A 266 -12.47 -29.29 -11.15
CA CYS A 266 -13.52 -30.02 -11.83
C CYS A 266 -13.00 -31.45 -11.94
N GLY A 267 -13.54 -32.30 -11.10
CA GLY A 267 -13.23 -33.72 -10.99
C GLY A 267 -14.36 -34.33 -10.18
N ASP A 268 -15.42 -34.64 -10.94
CA ASP A 268 -16.60 -35.51 -10.71
C ASP A 268 -17.38 -35.41 -9.39
#